data_AF-A0A0D2UUJ1-F1
#
_entry.id   AF-A0A0D2UUJ1-F1
#
_cell.length_a   1.000
_cell.length_b   1.000
_cell.length_c   1.000
_cell.angle_alpha   90.00
_cell.angle_beta   90.00
_cell.angle_gamma   90.00
#
_symmetry.space_group_name_H-M   'P 1'
#
loop_
_entity.id
_entity.type
_entity.pdbx_description
1 polymer ?
#
loop_
_entity_poly.entity_id
_entity_poly.type
_entity_poly.pdbx_seq_one_letter_code
_entity_poly.pdbx_strand_id
1 'polypeptide(L)'
;MEFKENNSFSLDWDDRFTEDVIRLMDAIEATPPPPPSSSSKKRKSAVHHQDNLKTGRQLPHSILSPPPSFPSSFARCQSNTRLRYPPLRFGGHILYSFTEDEVENAAMELLKIVEIKKKEMGQVALGFDIEWKPSFQKGILPGKAAVMQICCDSQYCYVMHIFHSGIPQSLQVLLEDSEIIKVGVAIDGDAVKVFSDYKVSVNALEDLSDLANQKFDSDCRHWSLAALTEEFICKEVSI
;
A
#
# COMPACT_ATOMS: atom_id res chain seq x y z
N MET A 1 -39.08 5.56 42.28
CA MET A 1 -37.64 5.27 42.06
C MET A 1 -37.43 5.42 40.56
N GLU A 2 -37.09 6.63 40.13
CA GLU A 2 -36.85 6.99 38.72
C GLU A 2 -35.52 6.41 38.26
N PHE A 3 -35.52 5.72 37.12
CA PHE A 3 -34.30 5.43 36.36
C PHE A 3 -34.14 6.51 35.31
N LYS A 4 -33.07 7.30 35.44
CA LYS A 4 -32.64 8.29 34.44
C LYS A 4 -31.87 7.58 33.33
N GLU A 5 -32.38 7.67 32.10
CA GLU A 5 -31.62 7.41 30.89
C GLU A 5 -30.65 8.58 30.66
N ASN A 6 -29.35 8.30 30.58
CA ASN A 6 -28.34 9.29 30.22
C ASN A 6 -27.88 9.06 28.78
N ASN A 7 -28.43 9.91 27.91
CA ASN A 7 -27.76 10.69 26.87
C ASN A 7 -26.88 9.97 25.83
N SER A 8 -27.52 9.69 24.69
CA SER A 8 -26.91 9.46 23.38
C SER A 8 -26.09 10.69 22.95
N PHE A 9 -24.76 10.56 22.90
CA PHE A 9 -23.90 11.57 22.29
C PHE A 9 -23.66 11.18 20.82
N SER A 10 -24.53 11.68 19.95
CA SER A 10 -24.35 11.63 18.50
C SER A 10 -23.26 12.62 18.11
N LEU A 11 -22.02 12.15 17.98
CA LEU A 11 -20.94 12.94 17.38
C LEU A 11 -21.02 12.78 15.86
N ASP A 12 -21.48 13.86 15.24
CA ASP A 12 -21.55 14.07 13.81
C ASP A 12 -20.11 14.07 13.23
N TRP A 13 -19.85 13.18 12.28
CA TRP A 13 -18.51 12.93 11.74
C TRP A 13 -18.10 13.93 10.65
N ASP A 14 -19.04 14.75 10.15
CA ASP A 14 -18.80 15.70 9.06
C ASP A 14 -18.05 16.98 9.51
N ASP A 15 -17.95 17.24 10.81
CA ASP A 15 -17.43 18.53 11.32
C ASP A 15 -15.90 18.62 11.40
N ARG A 16 -15.16 17.58 11.00
CA ARG A 16 -13.69 17.50 11.11
C ARG A 16 -12.91 17.69 9.80
N PHE A 17 -13.59 17.89 8.68
CA PHE A 17 -12.98 18.20 7.37
C PHE A 17 -13.36 19.60 6.89
N THR A 18 -13.07 20.62 7.70
CA THR A 18 -13.25 22.00 7.24
C THR A 18 -12.22 22.34 6.15
N GLU A 19 -12.61 23.21 5.21
CA GLU A 19 -11.73 23.74 4.14
C GLU A 19 -10.37 24.24 4.65
N ASP A 20 -10.33 24.73 5.90
CA ASP A 20 -9.12 25.21 6.53
C ASP A 20 -8.13 24.07 6.87
N VAL A 21 -8.63 22.89 7.25
CA VAL A 21 -7.79 21.69 7.49
C VAL A 21 -7.20 21.20 6.17
N ILE A 22 -7.99 21.20 5.09
CA ILE A 22 -7.53 20.81 3.75
C ILE A 22 -6.47 21.79 3.25
N ARG A 23 -6.69 23.10 3.39
CA ARG A 23 -5.70 24.12 3.02
C ARG A 23 -4.43 24.04 3.86
N LEU A 24 -4.54 23.68 5.14
CA LEU A 24 -3.40 23.48 6.00
C LEU A 24 -2.57 22.26 5.55
N MET A 25 -3.23 21.18 5.12
CA MET A 25 -2.58 20.00 4.53
C MET A 25 -1.83 20.36 3.25
N ASP A 26 -2.47 21.11 2.34
CA ASP A 26 -1.85 21.55 1.07
C ASP A 26 -0.67 22.52 1.30
N ALA A 27 -0.76 23.42 2.30
CA ALA A 27 0.28 24.39 2.60
C ALA A 27 1.56 23.75 3.17
N ILE A 28 1.41 22.70 3.98
CA ILE A 28 2.54 21.94 4.51
C ILE A 28 3.25 21.20 3.37
N GLU A 29 2.50 20.61 2.44
CA GLU A 29 3.07 19.92 1.27
C GLU A 29 3.77 20.88 0.30
N ALA A 30 3.29 22.12 0.18
CA ALA A 30 3.87 23.14 -0.70
C ALA A 30 5.19 23.76 -0.18
N THR A 31 5.65 23.42 1.02
CA THR A 31 6.86 24.01 1.60
C THR A 31 8.11 23.30 1.08
N PRO A 32 8.99 23.97 0.29
CA PRO A 32 10.19 23.34 -0.25
C PRO A 32 11.24 23.11 0.84
N PRO A 33 12.04 22.04 0.75
CA PRO A 33 13.13 21.78 1.69
C PRO A 33 14.22 22.87 1.60
N PRO A 34 14.94 23.16 2.69
CA PRO A 34 16.00 24.16 2.70
C PRO A 34 17.13 23.76 1.73
N PRO A 35 17.78 24.73 1.06
CA PRO A 35 18.78 24.44 0.04
C PRO A 35 20.05 23.84 0.64
N PRO A 36 20.71 22.90 -0.08
CA PRO A 36 22.00 22.37 0.35
C PRO A 36 23.10 23.43 0.22
N SER A 37 23.97 23.51 1.23
CA SER A 37 25.15 24.36 1.24
C SER A 37 26.16 23.89 0.19
N SER A 38 26.30 24.67 -0.88
CA SER A 38 27.22 24.36 -1.98
C SER A 38 28.67 24.73 -1.62
N SER A 39 29.60 23.78 -1.77
CA SER A 39 31.00 24.10 -1.98
C SER A 39 31.62 23.19 -3.04
N SER A 40 32.22 23.84 -4.05
CA SER A 40 33.38 23.42 -4.84
C SER A 40 33.24 22.62 -6.16
N LYS A 41 33.44 23.40 -7.24
CA LYS A 41 34.44 23.23 -8.33
C LYS A 41 34.08 22.45 -9.62
N LYS A 42 33.79 23.27 -10.64
CA LYS A 42 33.93 23.04 -12.09
C LYS A 42 35.23 22.33 -12.51
N ARG A 43 35.12 21.44 -13.50
CA ARG A 43 36.13 21.28 -14.56
C ARG A 43 35.46 20.91 -15.89
N LYS A 44 35.68 21.75 -16.91
CA LYS A 44 35.34 21.55 -18.33
C LYS A 44 36.48 20.80 -19.02
N SER A 45 36.15 19.88 -19.92
CA SER A 45 37.01 19.51 -21.06
C SER A 45 36.12 19.19 -22.26
N ALA A 46 36.38 19.86 -23.38
CA ALA A 46 35.77 19.65 -24.68
C ALA A 46 36.82 19.02 -25.61
N VAL A 47 36.44 18.05 -26.45
CA VAL A 47 37.18 17.67 -27.66
C VAL A 47 36.19 17.29 -28.78
N HIS A 48 36.54 17.76 -29.98
CA HIS A 48 35.89 17.70 -31.28
C HIS A 48 35.96 16.34 -32.00
N HIS A 49 34.94 16.11 -32.85
CA HIS A 49 34.92 15.52 -34.21
C HIS A 49 33.71 14.58 -34.37
N GLN A 50 33.04 14.38 -35.51
CA GLN A 50 32.72 15.14 -36.73
C GLN A 50 31.74 14.21 -37.50
N ASP A 51 30.75 14.77 -38.20
CA ASP A 51 30.06 14.26 -39.41
C ASP A 51 29.57 12.78 -39.47
N ASN A 52 28.27 12.53 -39.65
CA ASN A 52 27.61 12.58 -40.96
C ASN A 52 26.13 12.09 -40.96
N LEU A 53 25.32 12.82 -41.74
CA LEU A 53 24.20 12.41 -42.60
C LEU A 53 22.89 11.86 -42.04
N LYS A 54 21.89 12.75 -42.10
CA LYS A 54 20.47 12.48 -42.30
C LYS A 54 20.25 11.71 -43.61
N THR A 55 19.42 10.68 -43.57
CA THR A 55 18.71 10.20 -44.78
C THR A 55 17.31 9.74 -44.40
N GLY A 56 16.34 10.62 -44.61
CA GLY A 56 14.94 10.22 -44.78
C GLY A 56 14.76 9.65 -46.18
N ARG A 57 14.00 8.55 -46.29
CA ARG A 57 13.45 8.06 -47.56
C ARG A 57 12.01 7.64 -47.34
N GLN A 58 11.08 8.44 -47.85
CA GLN A 58 9.70 8.08 -48.13
C GLN A 58 9.53 7.72 -49.62
N LEU A 59 8.33 7.17 -49.92
CA LEU A 59 7.57 7.06 -51.18
C LEU A 59 7.49 5.62 -51.74
N PRO A 60 6.37 5.21 -52.41
CA PRO A 60 5.29 6.05 -52.99
C PRO A 60 3.84 5.63 -52.65
N HIS A 61 2.90 6.57 -52.85
CA HIS A 61 1.47 6.29 -53.02
C HIS A 61 1.21 5.78 -54.43
N SER A 62 0.55 4.63 -54.58
CA SER A 62 -0.51 4.40 -55.57
C SER A 62 -0.99 2.94 -55.57
N ILE A 63 -2.27 2.80 -55.92
CA ILE A 63 -3.03 1.59 -56.34
C ILE A 63 -3.81 0.88 -55.21
N LEU A 64 -5.07 1.33 -55.09
CA LEU A 64 -6.21 0.62 -54.51
C LEU A 64 -6.44 -0.74 -55.19
N SER A 65 -6.65 -1.78 -54.41
CA SER A 65 -7.45 -2.97 -54.76
C SER A 65 -7.97 -3.62 -53.47
N PRO A 66 -9.26 -3.98 -53.37
CA PRO A 66 -9.82 -4.60 -52.16
C PRO A 66 -9.41 -6.09 -52.07
N PRO A 67 -9.18 -6.63 -50.86
CA PRO A 67 -8.86 -8.05 -50.69
C PRO A 67 -10.12 -8.95 -50.85
N PRO A 68 -9.96 -10.21 -51.28
CA PRO A 68 -11.05 -11.16 -51.42
C PRO A 68 -11.57 -11.64 -50.07
N SER A 69 -12.88 -11.79 -49.94
CA SER A 69 -13.57 -12.35 -48.79
C SER A 69 -13.39 -13.86 -48.70
N PHE A 70 -12.57 -14.32 -47.74
CA PHE A 70 -12.56 -15.71 -47.28
C PHE A 70 -13.33 -15.82 -45.96
N PRO A 71 -14.33 -16.72 -45.83
CA PRO A 71 -15.04 -16.94 -44.59
C PRO A 71 -14.33 -18.01 -43.78
N SER A 72 -13.38 -17.62 -42.93
CA SER A 72 -12.93 -18.50 -41.85
C SER A 72 -12.21 -17.70 -40.77
N SER A 73 -12.95 -17.31 -39.75
CA SER A 73 -12.42 -17.40 -38.41
C SER A 73 -13.56 -17.94 -37.55
N PHE A 74 -13.41 -19.20 -37.14
CA PHE A 74 -14.01 -19.65 -35.90
C PHE A 74 -13.47 -18.71 -34.83
N ALA A 75 -14.17 -17.61 -34.59
CA ALA A 75 -14.00 -16.84 -33.38
C ALA A 75 -14.26 -17.86 -32.27
N ARG A 76 -13.17 -18.35 -31.69
CA ARG A 76 -13.20 -19.02 -30.42
C ARG A 76 -13.67 -17.92 -29.47
N CYS A 77 -14.98 -17.78 -29.33
CA CYS A 77 -15.58 -17.18 -28.16
C CYS A 77 -15.13 -18.07 -27.01
N GLN A 78 -13.90 -17.82 -26.52
CA GLN A 78 -13.60 -18.06 -25.13
C GLN A 78 -14.50 -17.06 -24.42
N SER A 79 -15.73 -17.51 -24.11
CA SER A 79 -16.44 -16.96 -23.00
C SER A 79 -15.50 -17.17 -21.81
N ASN A 80 -14.67 -16.17 -21.51
CA ASN A 80 -14.14 -16.01 -20.17
C ASN A 80 -15.38 -15.74 -19.30
N THR A 81 -16.08 -16.81 -18.94
CA THR A 81 -16.94 -16.83 -17.76
C THR A 81 -16.01 -16.71 -16.57
N ARG A 82 -15.38 -15.54 -16.43
CA ARG A 82 -14.71 -15.17 -15.19
C ARG A 82 -15.81 -15.24 -14.16
N LEU A 83 -15.70 -16.20 -13.24
CA LEU A 83 -16.62 -16.30 -12.12
C LEU A 83 -16.57 -14.93 -11.45
N ARG A 84 -17.71 -14.22 -11.48
CA ARG A 84 -17.81 -12.91 -10.83
C ARG A 84 -18.02 -13.20 -9.35
N TYR A 85 -16.93 -13.23 -8.60
CA TYR A 85 -17.00 -13.38 -7.16
C TYR A 85 -17.63 -12.13 -6.54
N PRO A 86 -18.34 -12.26 -5.40
CA PRO A 86 -18.83 -11.09 -4.69
C PRO A 86 -17.66 -10.26 -4.15
N PRO A 87 -17.81 -8.93 -4.01
CA PRO A 87 -16.76 -8.09 -3.50
C PRO A 87 -16.42 -8.44 -2.04
N LEU A 88 -15.13 -8.49 -1.74
CA LEU A 88 -14.62 -8.56 -0.38
C LEU A 88 -14.92 -7.23 0.32
N ARG A 89 -15.55 -7.32 1.48
CA ARG A 89 -15.79 -6.20 2.37
C ARG A 89 -15.28 -6.57 3.75
N PHE A 90 -14.52 -5.67 4.35
CA PHE A 90 -14.20 -5.76 5.76
C PHE A 90 -15.48 -5.49 6.56
N GLY A 91 -15.91 -6.46 7.35
CA GLY A 91 -17.15 -6.38 8.15
C GLY A 91 -16.93 -5.92 9.59
N GLY A 92 -15.66 -5.75 10.00
CA GLY A 92 -15.30 -5.29 11.33
C GLY A 92 -15.28 -3.77 11.46
N HIS A 93 -14.70 -3.30 12.56
CA HIS A 93 -14.55 -1.90 12.90
C HIS A 93 -13.18 -1.38 12.46
N ILE A 94 -13.18 -0.19 11.84
CA ILE A 94 -11.96 0.52 11.48
C ILE A 94 -11.69 1.55 12.59
N LEU A 95 -10.57 1.40 13.27
CA LEU A 95 -10.11 2.30 14.33
C LEU A 95 -9.04 3.22 13.74
N TYR A 96 -9.41 4.47 13.47
CA TYR A 96 -8.53 5.45 12.87
C TYR A 96 -7.85 6.31 13.94
N SER A 97 -6.52 6.44 13.84
CA SER A 97 -5.69 7.23 14.74
C SER A 97 -4.84 8.21 13.95
N PHE A 98 -4.88 9.48 14.32
CA PHE A 98 -4.21 10.58 13.61
C PHE A 98 -3.04 11.18 14.38
N THR A 99 -3.22 11.43 15.68
CA THR A 99 -2.18 12.06 16.52
C THR A 99 -1.20 11.01 17.05
N GLU A 100 -0.02 11.47 17.49
CA GLU A 100 0.97 10.62 18.16
C GLU A 100 0.35 9.88 19.37
N ASP A 101 -0.38 10.58 20.23
CA ASP A 101 -1.05 9.99 21.40
C ASP A 101 -2.11 8.95 21.01
N GLU A 102 -2.90 9.20 19.95
CA GLU A 102 -3.90 8.24 19.47
C GLU A 102 -3.23 6.97 18.94
N VAL A 103 -2.15 7.11 18.18
CA VAL A 103 -1.39 5.98 17.62
C VAL A 103 -0.67 5.20 18.72
N GLU A 104 -0.09 5.88 19.70
CA GLU A 104 0.55 5.24 20.86
C GLU A 104 -0.47 4.42 21.67
N ASN A 105 -1.66 4.99 21.93
CA ASN A 105 -2.73 4.29 22.63
C ASN A 105 -3.24 3.06 21.86
N ALA A 106 -3.42 3.19 20.54
CA ALA A 106 -3.82 2.09 19.67
C ALA A 106 -2.76 0.97 19.65
N ALA A 107 -1.47 1.33 19.58
CA ALA A 107 -0.38 0.36 19.61
C ALA A 107 -0.26 -0.35 20.98
N MET A 108 -0.45 0.37 22.08
CA MET A 108 -0.52 -0.23 23.43
C MET A 108 -1.69 -1.21 23.56
N GLU A 109 -2.84 -0.91 22.96
CA GLU A 109 -3.98 -1.82 22.94
C GLU A 109 -3.66 -3.09 22.12
N LEU A 110 -3.09 -2.93 20.92
CA LEU A 110 -2.65 -4.04 20.08
C LEU A 110 -1.66 -4.95 20.80
N LEU A 111 -0.65 -4.39 21.49
CA LEU A 111 0.31 -5.18 22.27
C LEU A 111 -0.37 -6.02 23.35
N LYS A 112 -1.39 -5.48 24.04
CA LYS A 112 -2.16 -6.24 25.05
C LYS A 112 -2.93 -7.39 24.39
N ILE A 113 -3.57 -7.13 23.25
CA ILE A 113 -4.32 -8.15 22.50
C ILE A 113 -3.37 -9.27 22.05
N VAL A 114 -2.21 -8.91 21.50
CA VAL A 114 -1.19 -9.86 21.06
C VAL A 114 -0.71 -10.72 22.24
N GLU A 115 -0.41 -10.11 23.38
CA GLU A 115 0.04 -10.85 24.57
C GLU A 115 -1.00 -11.88 25.05
N ILE A 116 -2.29 -11.53 25.00
CA ILE A 116 -3.38 -12.47 25.31
C ILE A 116 -3.42 -13.60 24.29
N LYS A 117 -3.44 -13.28 22.99
CA LYS A 117 -3.49 -14.29 21.93
C LYS A 117 -2.27 -15.20 21.92
N LYS A 118 -1.09 -14.68 22.24
CA LYS A 118 0.14 -15.45 22.34
C LYS A 118 0.06 -16.50 23.44
N LYS A 119 -0.57 -16.18 24.58
CA LYS A 119 -0.83 -17.17 25.66
C LYS A 119 -1.82 -18.25 25.24
N GLU A 120 -2.80 -17.92 24.41
CA GLU A 120 -3.85 -18.84 23.99
C GLU A 120 -3.41 -19.76 22.83
N MET A 121 -2.68 -19.20 21.85
CA MET A 121 -2.38 -19.86 20.57
C MET A 121 -0.89 -20.16 20.36
N GLY A 122 0.00 -19.63 21.23
CA GLY A 122 1.46 -19.78 21.15
C GLY A 122 2.12 -18.85 20.13
N GLN A 123 1.46 -18.55 19.02
CA GLN A 123 1.96 -17.68 17.95
C GLN A 123 0.87 -16.72 17.49
N VAL A 124 1.26 -15.51 17.10
CA VAL A 124 0.35 -14.46 16.63
C VAL A 124 0.83 -13.93 15.29
N ALA A 125 -0.10 -13.80 14.35
CA ALA A 125 0.11 -13.16 13.06
C ALA A 125 -0.77 -11.91 12.95
N LEU A 126 -0.21 -10.84 12.42
CA LEU A 126 -0.87 -9.57 12.15
C LEU A 126 -0.87 -9.31 10.65
N GLY A 127 -2.04 -9.03 10.07
CA GLY A 127 -2.10 -8.46 8.74
C GLY A 127 -1.49 -7.06 8.76
N PHE A 128 -0.58 -6.79 7.84
CA PHE A 128 0.19 -5.55 7.78
C PHE A 128 0.19 -5.00 6.35
N ASP A 129 -0.04 -3.69 6.24
CA ASP A 129 -0.05 -2.97 4.97
C ASP A 129 0.26 -1.48 5.21
N ILE A 130 0.79 -0.78 4.21
CA ILE A 130 1.06 0.66 4.28
C ILE A 130 0.73 1.36 2.96
N GLU A 131 0.31 2.62 3.05
CA GLU A 131 -0.06 3.44 1.90
C GLU A 131 0.79 4.71 1.80
N TRP A 132 1.12 5.13 0.58
CA TRP A 132 1.89 6.36 0.33
C TRP A 132 1.52 7.04 -0.99
N LYS A 133 1.78 8.34 -1.06
CA LYS A 133 1.57 9.11 -2.30
C LYS A 133 2.57 8.66 -3.38
N PRO A 134 2.11 8.16 -4.54
CA PRO A 134 3.00 7.77 -5.62
C PRO A 134 3.62 9.00 -6.29
N SER A 135 4.82 8.83 -6.84
CA SER A 135 5.47 9.81 -7.70
C SER A 135 5.60 9.24 -9.12
N PHE A 136 4.99 9.92 -10.09
CA PHE A 136 5.05 9.52 -11.51
C PHE A 136 6.09 10.31 -12.30
N GLN A 137 6.75 11.29 -11.66
CA GLN A 137 7.78 12.09 -12.31
C GLN A 137 9.14 11.40 -12.16
N LYS A 138 9.79 11.15 -13.30
CA LYS A 138 11.10 10.50 -13.33
C LYS A 138 12.11 11.28 -12.47
N GLY A 139 12.74 10.58 -11.53
CA GLY A 139 13.75 11.14 -10.63
C GLY A 139 13.20 11.78 -9.35
N ILE A 140 11.87 11.83 -9.17
CA ILE A 140 11.25 12.23 -7.89
C ILE A 140 10.92 10.96 -7.11
N LEU A 141 11.43 10.89 -5.88
CA LEU A 141 11.13 9.78 -4.97
C LEU A 141 9.64 9.80 -4.57
N PRO A 142 9.01 8.63 -4.37
CA PRO A 142 7.66 8.56 -3.83
C PRO A 142 7.58 9.24 -2.45
N GLY A 143 6.37 9.65 -2.06
CA GLY A 143 6.12 10.18 -0.73
C GLY A 143 6.48 9.18 0.38
N LYS A 144 6.64 9.68 1.60
CA LYS A 144 6.82 8.81 2.77
C LYS A 144 5.58 7.92 2.97
N ALA A 145 5.76 6.74 3.57
CA ALA A 145 4.64 5.94 4.06
C ALA A 145 3.79 6.82 4.97
N ALA A 146 2.48 6.87 4.70
CA ALA A 146 1.60 7.88 5.27
C ALA A 146 0.54 7.28 6.19
N VAL A 147 0.02 6.12 5.79
CA VAL A 147 -0.94 5.33 6.56
C VAL A 147 -0.36 3.93 6.75
N MET A 148 -0.58 3.37 7.93
CA MET A 148 -0.25 1.99 8.28
C MET A 148 -1.50 1.29 8.76
N GLN A 149 -1.76 0.10 8.24
CA GLN A 149 -2.92 -0.73 8.58
C GLN A 149 -2.46 -2.00 9.28
N ILE A 150 -3.04 -2.29 10.44
CA ILE A 150 -2.74 -3.49 11.24
C ILE A 150 -4.03 -4.20 11.64
N CYS A 151 -4.14 -5.47 11.25
CA CYS A 151 -5.28 -6.34 11.59
C CYS A 151 -4.81 -7.52 12.42
N CYS A 152 -5.33 -7.67 13.65
CA CYS A 152 -5.06 -8.84 14.49
C CYS A 152 -6.12 -9.96 14.32
N ASP A 153 -7.30 -9.61 13.81
CA ASP A 153 -8.39 -10.52 13.46
C ASP A 153 -9.38 -9.84 12.51
N SER A 154 -10.54 -10.46 12.30
CA SER A 154 -11.60 -9.95 11.44
C SER A 154 -12.49 -8.89 12.08
N GLN A 155 -12.31 -8.57 13.37
CA GLN A 155 -13.17 -7.64 14.11
C GLN A 155 -12.64 -6.22 14.07
N TYR A 156 -11.32 -6.03 14.08
CA TYR A 156 -10.70 -4.69 14.14
C TYR A 156 -9.56 -4.52 13.14
N CYS A 157 -9.59 -3.40 12.42
CA CYS A 157 -8.49 -2.90 11.61
C CYS A 157 -8.04 -1.56 12.19
N TYR A 158 -6.78 -1.49 12.62
CA TYR A 158 -6.17 -0.27 13.12
C TYR A 158 -5.53 0.47 11.96
N VAL A 159 -5.99 1.69 11.70
CA VAL A 159 -5.50 2.55 10.60
C VAL A 159 -4.83 3.77 11.22
N MET A 160 -3.51 3.82 11.12
CA MET A 160 -2.66 4.78 11.81
C MET A 160 -2.04 5.76 10.81
N HIS A 161 -2.27 7.06 10.97
CA HIS A 161 -1.75 8.10 10.06
C HIS A 161 -0.29 8.48 10.41
N ILE A 162 0.63 7.55 10.18
CA ILE A 162 2.06 7.64 10.51
C ILE A 162 2.81 8.81 9.87
N PHE A 163 2.27 9.46 8.83
CA PHE A 163 2.84 10.70 8.32
C PHE A 163 2.85 11.82 9.37
N HIS A 164 1.79 11.91 10.18
CA HIS A 164 1.60 12.98 11.16
C HIS A 164 2.04 12.55 12.56
N SER A 165 1.67 11.33 12.96
CA SER A 165 2.02 10.79 14.28
C SER A 165 3.48 10.38 14.41
N GLY A 166 4.18 10.19 13.29
CA GLY A 166 5.40 9.38 13.29
C GLY A 166 5.12 7.94 13.72
N ILE A 167 6.15 7.25 14.19
CA ILE A 167 6.05 5.91 14.79
C ILE A 167 6.40 6.05 16.28
N PRO A 168 5.42 6.08 17.18
CA PRO A 168 5.68 6.20 18.61
C PRO A 168 6.18 4.87 19.20
N GLN A 169 6.64 4.91 20.45
CA GLN A 169 7.43 3.84 21.06
C GLN A 169 6.70 2.48 21.09
N SER A 170 5.40 2.45 21.42
CA SER A 170 4.66 1.19 21.47
C SER A 170 4.45 0.61 20.08
N LEU A 171 4.26 1.45 19.06
CA LEU A 171 4.18 0.99 17.67
C LEU A 171 5.53 0.44 17.20
N GLN A 172 6.63 1.10 17.54
CA GLN A 172 7.97 0.59 17.25
C GLN A 172 8.20 -0.78 17.90
N VAL A 173 7.86 -0.95 19.19
CA VAL A 173 7.98 -2.23 19.90
C VAL A 173 7.18 -3.32 19.17
N LEU A 174 5.93 -3.03 18.78
CA LEU A 174 5.09 -3.97 18.04
C LEU A 174 5.71 -4.39 16.70
N LEU A 175 6.30 -3.44 15.95
CA LEU A 175 6.91 -3.69 14.63
C LEU A 175 8.23 -4.47 14.74
N GLU A 176 9.05 -4.17 15.73
CA GLU A 176 10.38 -4.77 15.92
C GLU A 176 10.34 -6.12 16.66
N ASP A 177 9.22 -6.47 17.29
CA ASP A 177 9.05 -7.76 17.97
C ASP A 177 9.10 -8.93 16.95
N SER A 178 10.08 -9.81 17.10
CA SER A 178 10.28 -10.97 16.22
C SER A 178 9.41 -12.18 16.59
N GLU A 179 8.68 -12.11 17.71
CA GLU A 179 7.71 -13.14 18.12
C GLU A 179 6.30 -12.87 17.56
N ILE A 180 6.09 -11.70 16.92
CA ILE A 180 4.85 -11.31 16.26
C ILE A 180 5.09 -11.34 14.75
N ILE A 181 4.41 -12.26 14.05
CA ILE A 181 4.53 -12.35 12.59
C ILE A 181 3.71 -11.24 11.94
N LYS A 182 4.26 -10.60 10.92
CA LYS A 182 3.54 -9.67 10.04
C LYS A 182 3.34 -10.35 8.70
N VAL A 183 2.11 -10.37 8.22
CA VAL A 183 1.72 -11.05 6.98
C VAL A 183 1.16 -10.05 5.97
N GLY A 184 1.52 -10.24 4.70
CA GLY A 184 1.12 -9.37 3.60
C GLY A 184 1.57 -9.93 2.26
N VAL A 185 1.28 -9.23 1.16
CA VAL A 185 1.79 -9.58 -0.17
C VAL A 185 2.84 -8.55 -0.56
N ALA A 186 4.02 -9.00 -0.99
CA ALA A 186 5.19 -8.16 -1.22
C ALA A 186 5.64 -7.38 0.03
N ILE A 187 5.44 -7.99 1.21
CA ILE A 187 5.60 -7.34 2.52
C ILE A 187 7.05 -6.88 2.81
N ASP A 188 8.04 -7.54 2.21
CA ASP A 188 9.43 -7.09 2.28
C ASP A 188 9.60 -5.65 1.75
N GLY A 189 8.83 -5.30 0.70
CA GLY A 189 8.81 -3.95 0.15
C GLY A 189 8.32 -2.92 1.15
N ASP A 190 7.28 -3.27 1.90
CA ASP A 190 6.70 -2.42 2.94
C ASP A 190 7.66 -2.23 4.12
N ALA A 191 8.29 -3.31 4.58
CA ALA A 191 9.29 -3.24 5.64
C ALA A 191 10.50 -2.36 5.24
N VAL A 192 11.00 -2.52 4.01
CA VAL A 192 12.07 -1.65 3.47
C VAL A 192 11.62 -0.19 3.41
N LYS A 193 10.37 0.06 3.03
CA LYS A 193 9.81 1.41 2.95
C LYS A 193 9.71 2.06 4.33
N VAL A 194 9.21 1.33 5.34
CA VAL A 194 9.15 1.80 6.73
C VAL A 194 10.55 2.12 7.27
N PHE A 195 11.53 1.23 7.05
CA PHE A 195 12.90 1.47 7.50
C PHE A 195 13.55 2.69 6.81
N SER A 196 13.33 2.82 5.50
CA SER A 196 13.81 3.98 4.74
C SER A 196 13.25 5.29 5.30
N ASP A 197 11.97 5.32 5.60
CA ASP A 197 11.24 6.55 5.93
C ASP A 197 11.30 6.93 7.41
N TYR A 198 11.35 5.94 8.30
CA TYR A 198 11.20 6.11 9.75
C TYR A 198 12.35 5.52 10.58
N LYS A 199 13.27 4.77 9.97
CA LYS A 199 14.38 4.10 10.67
C LYS A 199 13.91 3.08 11.72
N VAL A 200 12.72 2.53 11.52
CA VAL A 200 12.14 1.44 12.34
C VAL A 200 12.18 0.16 11.53
N SER A 201 12.59 -0.94 12.15
CA SER A 201 12.61 -2.26 11.50
C SER A 201 11.25 -2.93 11.64
N VAL A 202 10.76 -3.58 10.59
CA VAL A 202 9.60 -4.47 10.68
C VAL A 202 10.13 -5.89 10.62
N ASN A 203 10.10 -6.59 11.76
CA ASN A 203 10.71 -7.91 11.90
C ASN A 203 9.66 -9.03 11.77
N ALA A 204 10.11 -10.26 11.54
CA ALA A 204 9.27 -11.46 11.41
C ALA A 204 8.17 -11.31 10.33
N LEU A 205 8.61 -11.21 9.09
CA LEU A 205 7.73 -11.08 7.92
C LEU A 205 7.45 -12.46 7.32
N GLU A 206 6.20 -12.71 6.93
CA GLU A 206 5.82 -13.85 6.10
C GLU A 206 5.00 -13.37 4.88
N ASP A 207 5.54 -13.60 3.68
CA ASP A 207 4.86 -13.23 2.44
C ASP A 207 3.79 -14.28 2.07
N LEU A 208 2.56 -13.82 1.90
CA LEU A 208 1.42 -14.68 1.58
C LEU A 208 1.55 -15.36 0.21
N SER A 209 2.29 -14.77 -0.75
CA SER A 209 2.60 -15.38 -2.03
C SER A 209 3.51 -16.60 -1.86
N ASP A 210 4.51 -16.50 -0.98
CA ASP A 210 5.41 -17.61 -0.70
C ASP A 210 4.70 -18.72 0.07
N LEU A 211 3.89 -18.37 1.06
CA LEU A 211 3.04 -19.33 1.77
C LEU A 211 2.04 -20.04 0.83
N ALA A 212 1.47 -19.32 -0.14
CA ALA A 212 0.59 -19.92 -1.14
C ALA A 212 1.35 -20.92 -2.01
N ASN A 213 2.54 -20.59 -2.50
CA ASN A 213 3.37 -21.50 -3.29
C ASN A 213 3.73 -22.78 -2.50
N GLN A 214 4.03 -22.65 -1.21
CA GLN A 214 4.27 -23.81 -0.33
C GLN A 214 3.04 -24.71 -0.19
N LYS A 215 1.82 -24.15 -0.22
CA LYS A 215 0.58 -24.91 -0.08
C LYS A 215 0.12 -25.60 -1.36
N PHE A 216 0.40 -25.02 -2.52
CA PHE A 216 -0.14 -25.53 -3.79
C PHE A 216 0.77 -26.54 -4.50
N ASP A 217 1.98 -26.83 -3.98
CA ASP A 217 2.99 -27.66 -4.67
C ASP A 217 3.15 -27.27 -6.15
N SER A 218 2.95 -25.98 -6.45
CA SER A 218 2.90 -25.43 -7.79
C SER A 218 4.21 -24.78 -8.16
N ASP A 219 4.45 -24.60 -9.47
CA ASP A 219 5.53 -23.75 -9.97
C ASP A 219 5.51 -22.40 -9.25
N CYS A 220 6.68 -21.88 -8.87
CA CYS A 220 6.82 -20.60 -8.17
C CYS A 220 6.07 -19.49 -8.91
N ARG A 221 4.91 -19.12 -8.38
CA ARG A 221 4.03 -18.10 -8.91
C ARG A 221 4.16 -16.85 -8.05
N HIS A 222 4.14 -15.69 -8.67
CA HIS A 222 3.87 -14.44 -7.96
C HIS A 222 2.37 -14.27 -7.80
N TRP A 223 1.88 -14.43 -6.58
CA TRP A 223 0.47 -14.25 -6.24
C TRP A 223 0.21 -12.79 -5.88
N SER A 224 -0.82 -12.18 -6.48
CA SER A 224 -1.34 -10.91 -6.02
C SER A 224 -2.37 -11.14 -4.92
N LEU A 225 -2.61 -10.11 -4.08
CA LEU A 225 -3.65 -10.16 -3.05
C LEU A 225 -5.04 -10.45 -3.65
N ALA A 226 -5.36 -9.86 -4.81
CA ALA A 226 -6.59 -10.15 -5.53
C ALA A 226 -6.69 -11.64 -5.91
N ALA A 227 -5.62 -12.22 -6.46
CA ALA A 227 -5.65 -13.60 -6.89
C ALA A 227 -5.69 -14.60 -5.71
N LEU A 228 -5.03 -14.28 -4.59
CA LEU A 228 -5.17 -15.05 -3.34
C LEU A 228 -6.61 -14.96 -2.79
N THR A 229 -7.22 -13.78 -2.87
CA THR A 229 -8.60 -13.59 -2.40
C THR A 229 -9.59 -14.37 -3.25
N GLU A 230 -9.43 -14.35 -4.58
CA GLU A 230 -10.25 -15.14 -5.49
C GLU A 230 -10.11 -16.65 -5.18
N GLU A 231 -8.88 -17.12 -5.02
CA GLU A 231 -8.58 -18.55 -4.80
C GLU A 231 -9.04 -19.07 -3.44
N PHE A 232 -8.70 -18.38 -2.34
CA PHE A 232 -8.94 -18.88 -0.97
C PHE A 232 -10.26 -18.42 -0.36
N ILE A 233 -10.77 -17.26 -0.77
CA ILE A 233 -11.95 -16.63 -0.14
C ILE A 233 -13.14 -16.63 -1.10
N CYS A 234 -12.94 -16.92 -2.39
CA CYS A 234 -13.97 -16.85 -3.42
C CYS A 234 -14.65 -15.46 -3.44
N LYS A 235 -13.83 -14.41 -3.32
CA LYS A 235 -14.24 -12.99 -3.33
C LYS A 235 -13.32 -12.18 -4.25
N GLU A 236 -13.78 -11.01 -4.69
CA GLU A 236 -12.96 -10.07 -5.46
C GLU A 236 -12.56 -8.85 -4.60
N VAL A 237 -11.31 -8.41 -4.70
CA VAL A 237 -10.86 -7.14 -4.08
C VAL A 237 -10.88 -6.07 -5.17
N SER A 238 -11.52 -4.93 -4.88
CA SER A 238 -11.35 -3.72 -5.67
C SER A 238 -10.11 -3.00 -5.18
N ILE A 239 -9.02 -3.08 -5.96
CA ILE A 239 -7.75 -2.39 -5.71
C ILE A 239 -7.71 -1.14 -6.57
#